data_AF-A0A7C3G9M6-F1
#
_entry.id   AF-A0A7C3G9M6-F1
#
_cell.length_a   1.000
_cell.length_b   1.000
_cell.length_c   1.000
_cell.angle_alpha   90.00
_cell.angle_beta   90.00
_cell.angle_gamma   90.00
#
_symmetry.space_group_name_H-M   'P 1'
#
loop_
_entity.id
_entity.type
_entity.pdbx_description
1 polymer ?
#
loop_
_entity_poly.entity_id
_entity_poly.type
_entity_poly.pdbx_seq_one_letter_code
_entity_poly.pdbx_strand_id
1 'polypeptide(L)' 'MRDRLPPWFKKRMPAPATMSDMRKMLDSLNLHTICESAMCPNIGDCYKKQTATFLLLGDTCTRNCT' A
#
# COMPACT_ATOMS: atom_id res chain seq x y z
N MET A 1 10.74 19.00 14.86
CA MET A 1 11.48 17.72 14.95
C MET A 1 10.41 16.63 14.99
N ARG A 2 10.39 15.66 14.06
CA ARG A 2 9.42 14.56 14.15
C ARG A 2 9.84 13.67 15.31
N ASP A 3 9.00 13.57 16.34
CA ASP A 3 9.23 12.64 17.43
C ASP A 3 9.39 11.22 16.86
N ARG A 4 10.37 10.49 17.40
CA ARG A 4 10.62 9.12 16.95
C ARG A 4 9.39 8.29 17.28
N LEU A 5 8.87 7.59 16.25
CA LEU A 5 7.74 6.69 16.44
C LEU A 5 8.05 5.64 17.51
N PRO A 6 7.08 5.31 18.39
CA PRO A 6 7.25 4.28 19.42
C PRO A 6 7.63 2.91 18.84
N PRO A 7 8.32 2.05 19.61
CA PRO A 7 8.74 0.73 19.14
C PRO A 7 7.58 -0.15 18.61
N TRP A 8 6.42 -0.08 19.27
CA TRP A 8 5.22 -0.86 18.91
C TRP A 8 4.52 -0.39 17.63
N PHE A 9 4.85 0.80 17.11
CA PHE A 9 4.25 1.31 15.88
C PHE A 9 4.87 0.67 14.61
N LYS A 10 6.04 0.04 14.74
CA LYS A 10 6.78 -0.52 13.61
C LYS A 10 6.25 -1.90 13.24
N LYS A 11 6.05 -2.12 11.94
CA LYS A 11 5.77 -3.44 11.37
C LYS A 11 7.00 -4.06 10.73
N ARG A 12 6.97 -5.39 10.62
CA ARG A 12 7.95 -6.13 9.82
C ARG A 12 7.65 -5.92 8.34
N MET A 13 8.70 -5.90 7.54
CA MET A 13 8.57 -5.82 6.09
C MET A 13 7.88 -7.09 5.54
N PRO A 14 7.02 -6.96 4.52
CA PRO A 14 6.39 -8.10 3.88
C PRO A 14 7.39 -9.00 3.15
N ALA A 15 6.98 -10.25 2.91
CA ALA A 15 7.73 -11.16 2.06
C ALA A 15 7.80 -10.60 0.61
N PRO A 16 8.99 -10.60 -0.03
CA PRO A 16 9.15 -10.06 -1.38
C PRO A 16 8.23 -10.73 -2.43
N ALA A 17 8.00 -12.04 -2.30
CA ALA A 17 7.13 -12.80 -3.20
C ALA A 17 5.68 -12.27 -3.18
N THR A 18 5.10 -12.11 -1.98
CA THR A 18 3.72 -11.59 -1.82
C THR A 18 3.55 -10.21 -2.44
N MET A 19 4.57 -9.37 -2.35
CA MET A 19 4.56 -8.05 -2.97
C MET A 19 4.67 -8.13 -4.49
N SER A 20 5.59 -8.95 -4.99
CA SER A 20 5.88 -9.12 -6.42
C SER A 20 4.66 -9.63 -7.20
N ASP A 21 3.96 -10.65 -6.68
CA ASP A 21 2.83 -11.27 -7.37
C ASP A 21 1.66 -10.30 -7.52
N MET A 22 1.27 -9.64 -6.43
CA MET A 22 0.19 -8.66 -6.43
C MET A 22 0.54 -7.44 -7.29
N ARG A 23 1.77 -6.93 -7.20
CA ARG A 23 2.21 -5.77 -7.97
C ARG A 23 2.23 -6.05 -9.47
N LYS A 24 2.77 -7.20 -9.89
CA LYS A 24 2.72 -7.64 -11.30
C LYS A 24 1.30 -7.69 -11.83
N MET A 25 0.37 -8.24 -11.05
CA MET A 25 -1.04 -8.31 -11.45
C MET A 25 -1.66 -6.92 -11.59
N LEU A 26 -1.50 -6.06 -10.59
CA LEU A 26 -2.03 -4.69 -10.61
C LEU A 26 -1.45 -3.86 -11.76
N ASP A 27 -0.12 -3.92 -11.96
CA ASP A 27 0.58 -3.23 -13.05
C ASP A 27 0.09 -3.73 -14.42
N SER A 28 -0.12 -5.04 -14.57
CA SER A 28 -0.60 -5.63 -15.83
C SER A 28 -2.02 -5.18 -16.20
N LEU A 29 -2.84 -4.83 -15.21
CA LEU A 29 -4.20 -4.35 -15.37
C LEU A 29 -4.30 -2.82 -15.34
N ASN A 30 -3.18 -2.12 -15.16
CA ASN A 30 -3.11 -0.67 -15.03
C ASN A 30 -4.03 -0.13 -13.92
N LEU A 31 -4.05 -0.82 -12.77
CA LEU A 31 -4.91 -0.49 -11.63
C LEU A 31 -4.13 0.18 -10.50
N HIS A 32 -4.66 1.30 -10.00
CA HIS A 32 -4.11 1.98 -8.83
C HIS A 32 -4.77 1.47 -7.54
N THR A 33 -3.99 1.44 -6.45
CA THR A 33 -4.49 1.07 -5.12
C THR A 33 -4.04 2.07 -4.07
N ILE A 34 -4.89 2.32 -3.08
CA ILE A 34 -4.49 3.13 -1.92
C ILE A 34 -3.41 2.44 -1.09
N CYS A 35 -3.30 1.12 -1.20
CA CYS A 35 -2.26 0.32 -0.56
C CYS A 35 -0.87 0.82 -0.94
N GLU A 36 -0.64 1.11 -2.22
CA GLU A 36 0.64 1.60 -2.76
C GLU A 36 0.76 3.12 -2.70
N SER A 37 -0.26 3.85 -3.16
CA SER A 37 -0.21 5.33 -3.22
C SER A 37 0.00 5.96 -1.84
N ALA A 38 -0.55 5.37 -0.77
CA ALA A 38 -0.39 5.86 0.59
C ALA A 38 0.71 5.13 1.40
N MET A 39 1.49 4.24 0.77
CA MET A 39 2.51 3.42 1.45
C MET A 39 1.96 2.74 2.72
N CYS A 40 0.79 2.10 2.57
CA CYS A 40 0.06 1.56 3.71
C CYS A 40 0.91 0.53 4.48
N PRO A 41 1.09 0.68 5.81
CA PRO A 41 1.92 -0.25 6.60
C PRO A 41 1.34 -1.67 6.67
N ASN A 42 0.09 -1.86 6.23
CA ASN A 42 -0.61 -3.15 6.19
C ASN A 42 -0.58 -3.83 4.83
N ILE A 43 0.07 -3.25 3.81
CA ILE A 43 0.05 -3.77 2.43
C ILE A 43 0.42 -5.26 2.35
N GLY A 44 1.42 -5.69 3.12
CA GLY A 44 1.83 -7.08 3.23
C GLY A 44 0.75 -8.03 3.73
N ASP A 45 0.09 -7.65 4.83
CA ASP A 45 -0.93 -8.46 5.46
C ASP A 45 -2.19 -8.55 4.59
N CYS A 46 -2.55 -7.46 3.91
CA CYS A 46 -3.67 -7.40 2.98
C CYS A 46 -3.41 -8.24 1.72
N TYR A 47 -2.25 -8.07 1.10
CA TYR A 47 -1.86 -8.80 -0.12
C TYR A 47 -1.73 -10.31 0.13
N LYS A 48 -1.22 -10.71 1.30
CA LYS A 48 -1.19 -12.12 1.70
C LYS A 48 -2.59 -12.75 1.76
N LYS A 49 -3.61 -11.95 2.04
CA LYS A 49 -5.04 -12.34 2.06
C LYS A 49 -5.74 -12.06 0.73
N GLN A 50 -4.99 -11.79 -0.35
CA GLN A 50 -5.53 -11.45 -1.66
C GLN A 50 -6.53 -10.28 -1.61
N THR A 51 -6.30 -9.32 -0.72
CA THR A 51 -7.17 -8.17 -0.51
C THR A 51 -6.44 -6.89 -0.90
N ALA A 52 -7.10 -6.05 -1.70
CA ALA A 52 -6.61 -4.73 -2.07
C ALA A 52 -7.78 -3.72 -2.09
N THR A 53 -7.46 -2.44 -1.94
CA THR A 53 -8.44 -1.35 -2.06
C THR A 53 -8.05 -0.47 -3.24
N PHE A 54 -8.90 -0.45 -4.26
CA PHE A 54 -8.66 0.24 -5.52
C PHE A 54 -8.89 1.75 -5.42
N LEU A 55 -8.12 2.49 -6.22
CA LEU A 55 -8.32 3.90 -6.55
C LEU A 55 -8.82 3.98 -7.99
N LEU A 56 -10.11 4.28 -8.16
CA LEU A 56 -10.78 4.19 -9.47
C LEU A 56 -10.44 5.34 -10.43
N LEU A 57 -10.18 6.55 -9.90
CA LEU A 57 -10.03 7.78 -10.70
C LEU A 57 -8.56 8.19 -10.87
N GLY A 58 -7.65 7.21 -10.86
CA GLY A 58 -6.20 7.45 -10.85
C GLY A 58 -5.63 7.64 -9.45
N ASP A 59 -4.33 7.92 -9.40
CA ASP A 59 -3.55 8.09 -8.17
C ASP A 59 -3.46 9.54 -7.69
N THR A 60 -3.85 10.50 -8.53
CA THR A 60 -3.71 11.93 -8.26
C THR A 60 -5.03 12.51 -7.75
N CYS A 61 -5.00 13.05 -6.53
CA CYS A 61 -6.11 13.79 -5.94
C CYS A 61 -5.88 15.29 -6.10
N THR A 62 -6.88 16.04 -6.60
CA THR A 62 -6.81 17.50 -6.72
C THR A 62 -7.08 18.24 -5.40
N ARG A 63 -7.41 17.50 -4.34
CA ARG A 63 -7.63 18.03 -2.99
C ARG A 63 -6.43 17.76 -2.10
N ASN A 64 -6.24 18.60 -1.08
CA ASN A 64 -5.24 18.42 -0.04
C ASN A 64 -5.92 18.35 1.34
N CYS A 65 -6.51 17.20 1.65
CA CYS A 65 -7.23 16.98 2.90
C CYS A 65 -6.27 17.03 4.09
N THR A 66 -6.67 17.69 5.18
CA THR A 66 -5.95 17.77 6.47
C THR A 66 -6.45 16.73 7.46
#